data_AF-A0A836B7B4-F1
#
_entry.id   AF-A0A836B7B4-F1
#
_cell.length_a   1.000
_cell.length_b   1.000
_cell.length_c   1.000
_cell.angle_alpha   90.00
_cell.angle_beta   90.00
_cell.angle_gamma   90.00
#
_symmetry.space_group_name_H-M   'P 1'
#
loop_
_entity.id
_entity.type
_entity.pdbx_description
1 polymer ?
#
loop_
_entity_poly.entity_id
_entity_poly.type
_entity_poly.pdbx_seq_one_letter_code
_entity_poly.pdbx_strand_id
1 'polypeptide(L)'
;MGSGEKGVMLCERPKPSAVDSAPGLKPFLPSSTTSNIEPLGLVPSQKVYPPSLAPKQVSATSKHVKYVRNLEQENREAALREEERRMAEAAKAESVTAFNAQLRAAILTGEDVSFWRPAKGAEAVRQSLAESVARAATLAGGGSPQSPAAAAAAAEAARKRQELTAGVSGFVEEVVGEANQKLTATSKVAMASFVDDLFSEAAGALALAGDDDSGAEAVAGGRADGTAEASTSAAAAKPGAAGAKAAGGRKVRVGSAAGKPAWALSSEQVEKLEEAEEEELLKFADDLDFDSFMASLDDPELQESVQALRGADGKGPAPGEEKAWRQNLVKAMNHVAMRQVAARRAAAAAGGDRDDVGSVAGMSEGGASVLSRATAASRMKSEAAAAKRAALAEGGAEGGGNWESSTRAGEDVARMERQKAAAAEAADFLRENPELRAVHSPASVRAMITKTEAVGAGAGGAGAGLGGSPLAKAS
;
A
#
# COMPACT_ATOMS: atom_id res chain seq x y z
N MET A 1 -33.01 -16.12 -22.51
CA MET A 1 -33.65 -14.79 -22.56
C MET A 1 -32.64 -13.84 -23.19
N GLY A 2 -32.86 -13.46 -24.44
CA GLY A 2 -31.92 -12.66 -25.22
C GLY A 2 -32.10 -11.17 -24.98
N SER A 3 -31.04 -10.50 -24.54
CA SER A 3 -30.95 -9.05 -24.49
C SER A 3 -30.71 -8.52 -25.91
N GLY A 4 -31.77 -7.96 -26.50
CA GLY A 4 -31.72 -7.26 -27.79
C GLY A 4 -31.02 -5.92 -27.65
N GLU A 5 -29.72 -5.89 -27.97
CA GLU A 5 -28.96 -4.67 -28.16
C GLU A 5 -29.41 -4.00 -29.47
N LYS A 6 -30.13 -2.88 -29.34
CA LYS A 6 -30.50 -2.04 -30.47
C LYS A 6 -29.24 -1.29 -30.92
N GLY A 7 -28.61 -1.80 -31.98
CA GLY A 7 -27.53 -1.12 -32.68
C GLY A 7 -27.99 0.26 -33.17
N VAL A 8 -27.41 1.32 -32.61
CA VAL A 8 -27.53 2.68 -33.13
C VAL A 8 -26.70 2.73 -34.41
N MET A 9 -27.37 2.64 -35.55
CA MET A 9 -26.78 2.87 -36.87
C MET A 9 -26.31 4.33 -36.93
N LEU A 10 -25.03 4.55 -36.65
CA LEU A 10 -24.33 5.79 -36.99
C LEU A 10 -24.31 5.91 -38.51
N CYS A 11 -25.32 6.58 -39.07
CA CYS A 11 -25.26 7.03 -40.45
C CYS A 11 -24.04 7.94 -40.59
N GLU A 12 -23.03 7.48 -41.33
CA GLU A 12 -21.89 8.27 -41.74
C GLU A 12 -22.40 9.52 -42.46
N ARG A 13 -22.33 10.67 -41.78
CA ARG A 13 -22.57 11.95 -42.43
C ARG A 13 -21.41 12.18 -43.41
N PRO A 14 -21.68 12.35 -44.71
CA PRO A 14 -20.63 12.66 -45.67
C PRO A 14 -19.92 13.94 -45.22
N LYS A 15 -18.59 13.84 -45.06
CA LYS A 15 -17.73 14.99 -44.79
C LYS A 15 -18.00 16.03 -45.89
N PRO A 16 -18.33 17.29 -45.57
CA PRO A 16 -18.38 18.33 -46.58
C PRO A 16 -16.96 18.42 -47.16
N SER A 17 -16.82 17.96 -48.40
CA SER A 17 -15.58 18.08 -49.15
C SER A 17 -15.21 19.55 -49.17
N ALA A 18 -13.97 19.83 -48.77
CA ALA A 18 -13.35 21.13 -48.84
C ALA A 18 -13.48 21.64 -50.28
N VAL A 19 -14.43 22.56 -50.49
CA VAL A 19 -14.53 23.29 -51.73
C VAL A 19 -13.55 24.46 -51.59
N ASP A 20 -12.58 24.45 -52.48
CA ASP A 20 -11.47 25.38 -52.59
C ASP A 20 -11.88 26.83 -52.34
N SER A 21 -11.39 27.39 -51.23
CA SER A 21 -11.34 28.84 -51.06
C SER A 21 -10.18 29.39 -51.88
N ALA A 22 -10.40 29.50 -53.19
CA ALA A 22 -9.54 30.29 -54.06
C ALA A 22 -9.65 31.78 -53.64
N PRO A 23 -8.54 32.46 -53.34
CA PRO A 23 -8.58 33.86 -52.95
C PRO A 23 -8.74 34.71 -54.22
N GLY A 24 -9.93 35.28 -54.46
CA GLY A 24 -10.02 36.32 -55.50
C GLY A 24 -11.39 36.70 -56.05
N LEU A 25 -12.47 35.95 -55.82
CA LEU A 25 -13.76 36.29 -56.41
C LEU A 25 -14.82 36.51 -55.32
N LYS A 26 -15.11 37.78 -55.07
CA LYS A 26 -16.26 38.20 -54.26
C LYS A 26 -17.52 37.61 -54.90
N PRO A 27 -18.37 36.88 -54.15
CA PRO A 27 -19.64 36.40 -54.69
C PRO A 27 -20.47 37.60 -55.15
N PHE A 28 -21.00 37.49 -56.37
CA PHE A 28 -21.75 38.53 -57.04
C PHE A 28 -23.03 38.84 -56.25
N LEU A 29 -23.06 39.98 -55.58
CA LEU A 29 -24.26 40.53 -54.95
C LEU A 29 -24.97 41.40 -55.99
N PRO A 30 -26.18 41.02 -56.46
CA PRO A 30 -26.94 41.86 -57.38
C PRO A 30 -27.30 43.17 -56.68
N SER A 31 -27.00 44.31 -57.32
CA SER A 31 -27.10 45.68 -56.78
C SER A 31 -28.53 46.21 -56.59
N SER A 32 -29.55 45.35 -56.69
CA SER A 32 -30.97 45.75 -56.66
C SER A 32 -31.74 45.30 -55.41
N THR A 33 -31.10 44.67 -54.43
CA THR A 33 -31.77 44.29 -53.17
C THR A 33 -31.60 45.37 -52.11
N THR A 34 -32.60 46.25 -52.04
CA THR A 34 -32.82 47.12 -50.88
C THR A 34 -32.95 46.28 -49.61
N SER A 35 -32.27 46.72 -48.57
CA SER A 35 -31.90 46.03 -47.33
C SER A 35 -33.04 45.63 -46.37
N ASN A 36 -34.20 45.20 -46.85
CA ASN A 36 -35.29 44.79 -45.97
C ASN A 36 -36.26 43.79 -46.64
N ILE A 37 -35.76 42.59 -46.94
CA ILE A 37 -36.63 41.42 -47.16
C ILE A 37 -36.45 40.55 -45.93
N GLU A 38 -37.30 40.77 -44.93
CA GLU A 38 -37.50 39.81 -43.86
C GLU A 38 -37.93 38.48 -44.51
N PRO A 39 -37.18 37.39 -44.31
CA PRO A 39 -37.58 36.10 -44.81
C PRO A 39 -38.88 35.69 -44.12
N LEU A 40 -40.00 35.73 -44.85
CA LEU A 40 -41.31 35.15 -44.54
C LEU A 40 -41.26 33.61 -44.48
N GLY A 41 -40.18 33.04 -43.94
CA GLY A 41 -40.15 31.66 -43.49
C GLY A 41 -40.39 31.71 -42.00
N LEU A 42 -41.41 30.98 -41.52
CA LEU A 42 -41.73 30.82 -40.10
C LEU A 42 -40.45 30.70 -39.29
N VAL A 43 -40.01 31.81 -38.68
CA VAL A 43 -38.98 31.78 -37.67
C VAL A 43 -39.61 30.92 -36.58
N PRO A 44 -39.10 29.70 -36.30
CA PRO A 44 -39.61 28.92 -35.19
C PRO A 44 -39.54 29.86 -34.01
N SER A 45 -40.71 30.29 -33.52
CA SER A 45 -40.84 31.34 -32.50
C SER A 45 -39.80 30.99 -31.46
N GLN A 46 -38.72 31.79 -31.36
CA GLN A 46 -37.74 31.60 -30.31
C GLN A 46 -38.61 31.57 -29.07
N LYS A 47 -38.70 30.40 -28.43
CA LYS A 47 -39.37 30.30 -27.15
C LYS A 47 -38.59 31.27 -26.31
N VAL A 48 -39.17 32.46 -26.12
CA VAL A 48 -38.70 33.45 -25.15
C VAL A 48 -38.92 32.72 -23.85
N TYR A 49 -37.94 31.92 -23.45
CA TYR A 49 -37.90 31.35 -22.14
C TYR A 49 -37.95 32.59 -21.22
N PRO A 50 -38.99 32.71 -20.37
CA PRO A 50 -39.08 33.84 -19.45
C PRO A 50 -37.72 33.93 -18.76
N PRO A 51 -37.13 35.14 -18.61
CA PRO A 51 -35.74 35.35 -18.20
C PRO A 51 -35.36 34.30 -17.17
N SER A 52 -34.61 33.32 -17.68
CA SER A 52 -34.55 31.98 -17.14
C SER A 52 -34.04 32.09 -15.72
N LEU A 53 -34.81 31.47 -14.83
CA LEU A 53 -34.48 31.18 -13.44
C LEU A 53 -32.96 31.08 -13.28
N ALA A 54 -32.36 32.14 -12.73
CA ALA A 54 -30.94 32.16 -12.43
C ALA A 54 -30.60 30.84 -11.74
N PRO A 55 -29.52 30.13 -12.15
CA PRO A 55 -29.19 28.82 -11.62
C PRO A 55 -29.23 28.90 -10.11
N LYS A 56 -30.22 28.20 -9.52
CA LYS A 56 -30.42 28.21 -8.07
C LYS A 56 -29.08 27.87 -7.44
N GLN A 57 -28.58 28.77 -6.60
CA GLN A 57 -27.30 28.54 -5.95
C GLN A 57 -27.37 27.20 -5.23
N VAL A 58 -26.44 26.32 -5.60
CA VAL A 58 -26.35 24.97 -5.10
C VAL A 58 -26.18 25.07 -3.58
N SER A 59 -27.18 24.61 -2.84
CA SER A 59 -27.20 24.76 -1.38
C SER A 59 -25.95 24.13 -0.78
N ALA A 60 -25.42 24.71 0.30
CA ALA A 60 -24.27 24.15 1.01
C ALA A 60 -24.51 22.69 1.42
N THR A 61 -25.75 22.35 1.78
CA THR A 61 -26.18 20.99 2.12
C THR A 61 -26.01 20.01 0.95
N SER A 62 -26.34 20.39 -0.29
CA SER A 62 -26.16 19.52 -1.45
C SER A 62 -24.70 19.26 -1.79
N LYS A 63 -23.81 20.24 -1.56
CA LYS A 63 -22.36 20.06 -1.69
C LYS A 63 -21.83 19.09 -0.65
N HIS A 64 -22.29 19.21 0.59
CA HIS A 64 -21.91 18.30 1.68
C HIS A 64 -22.38 16.86 1.42
N VAL A 65 -23.63 16.66 0.98
CA VAL A 65 -24.14 15.33 0.62
C VAL A 65 -23.32 14.71 -0.51
N LYS A 66 -22.94 15.49 -1.53
CA LYS A 66 -22.05 15.00 -2.60
C LYS A 66 -20.68 14.63 -2.07
N TYR A 67 -20.11 15.41 -1.17
CA TYR A 67 -18.84 15.12 -0.53
C TYR A 67 -18.88 13.82 0.29
N VAL A 68 -19.92 13.62 1.11
CA VAL A 68 -20.09 12.39 1.90
C VAL A 68 -20.20 11.16 0.99
N ARG A 69 -20.99 11.24 -0.09
CA ARG A 69 -21.07 10.14 -1.08
C ARG A 69 -19.73 9.83 -1.75
N ASN A 70 -18.96 10.86 -2.10
CA ASN A 70 -17.62 10.65 -2.66
C ASN A 70 -16.69 9.99 -1.65
N LEU A 71 -16.74 10.40 -0.38
CA LEU A 71 -15.92 9.82 0.69
C LEU A 71 -16.30 8.34 0.96
N GLU A 72 -17.60 8.02 0.95
CA GLU A 72 -18.06 6.62 1.02
C GLU A 72 -17.57 5.79 -0.17
N GLN A 73 -17.56 6.36 -1.38
CA GLN A 73 -17.03 5.69 -2.56
C GLN A 73 -15.52 5.46 -2.45
N GLU A 74 -14.76 6.47 -2.03
CA GLU A 74 -13.31 6.35 -1.82
C GLU A 74 -12.98 5.29 -0.76
N ASN A 75 -13.76 5.19 0.32
CA ASN A 75 -13.59 4.16 1.33
C ASN A 75 -13.89 2.75 0.78
N ARG A 76 -14.93 2.58 -0.05
CA ARG A 76 -15.20 1.28 -0.71
C ARG A 76 -14.09 0.89 -1.66
N GLU A 77 -13.56 1.82 -2.45
CA GLU A 77 -12.44 1.56 -3.35
C GLU A 77 -11.15 1.24 -2.57
N ALA A 78 -10.91 1.90 -1.45
CA ALA A 78 -9.79 1.58 -0.56
C ALA A 78 -9.90 0.15 0.00
N ALA A 79 -11.09 -0.25 0.45
CA ALA A 79 -11.35 -1.60 0.95
C ALA A 79 -11.09 -2.66 -0.14
N LEU A 80 -11.58 -2.46 -1.36
CA LEU A 80 -11.33 -3.37 -2.49
C LEU A 80 -9.82 -3.51 -2.81
N ARG A 81 -9.07 -2.41 -2.79
CA ARG A 81 -7.61 -2.46 -3.01
C ARG A 81 -6.88 -3.24 -1.91
N GLU A 82 -7.35 -3.16 -0.67
CA GLU A 82 -6.78 -3.92 0.42
C GLU A 82 -7.07 -5.42 0.29
N GLU A 83 -8.29 -5.78 -0.12
CA GLU A 83 -8.65 -7.18 -0.43
C GLU A 83 -7.80 -7.72 -1.59
N GLU A 84 -7.61 -6.96 -2.67
CA GLU A 84 -6.74 -7.36 -3.78
C GLU A 84 -5.29 -7.55 -3.31
N ARG A 85 -4.78 -6.67 -2.44
CA ARG A 85 -3.43 -6.81 -1.86
C ARG A 85 -3.34 -8.09 -1.02
N ARG A 86 -4.35 -8.37 -0.20
CA ARG A 86 -4.42 -9.57 0.64
C ARG A 86 -4.45 -10.85 -0.21
N MET A 87 -5.22 -10.86 -1.29
CA MET A 87 -5.26 -11.97 -2.25
C MET A 87 -3.91 -12.17 -2.94
N ALA A 88 -3.23 -11.09 -3.32
CA ALA A 88 -1.89 -11.17 -3.92
C ALA A 88 -0.83 -11.68 -2.93
N GLU A 89 -0.95 -11.36 -1.64
CA GLU A 89 -0.08 -11.88 -0.57
C GLU A 89 -0.36 -13.36 -0.30
N ALA A 90 -1.63 -13.77 -0.27
CA ALA A 90 -2.02 -15.18 -0.15
C ALA A 90 -1.47 -16.01 -1.33
N ALA A 91 -1.62 -15.54 -2.57
CA ALA A 91 -1.07 -16.22 -3.75
C ALA A 91 0.47 -16.33 -3.70
N LYS A 92 1.16 -15.32 -3.17
CA LYS A 92 2.61 -15.40 -2.94
C LYS A 92 2.95 -16.43 -1.86
N ALA A 93 2.21 -16.47 -0.76
CA ALA A 93 2.42 -17.46 0.29
C ALA A 93 2.20 -18.88 -0.26
N GLU A 94 1.15 -19.11 -1.03
CA GLU A 94 0.89 -20.38 -1.73
C GLU A 94 2.02 -20.75 -2.70
N SER A 95 2.55 -19.79 -3.45
CA SER A 95 3.69 -20.05 -4.35
C SER A 95 4.95 -20.47 -3.60
N VAL A 96 5.20 -19.90 -2.42
CA VAL A 96 6.35 -20.24 -1.57
C VAL A 96 6.15 -21.61 -0.91
N THR A 97 4.94 -21.93 -0.43
CA THR A 97 4.66 -23.25 0.15
C THR A 97 4.73 -24.35 -0.91
N ALA A 98 4.20 -24.10 -2.11
CA ALA A 98 4.31 -25.02 -3.25
C ALA A 98 5.77 -25.23 -3.67
N PHE A 99 6.56 -24.16 -3.78
CA PHE A 99 8.00 -24.24 -4.07
C PHE A 99 8.76 -25.04 -3.00
N ASN A 100 8.49 -24.80 -1.72
CA ASN A 100 9.12 -25.54 -0.62
C ASN A 100 8.73 -27.01 -0.62
N ALA A 101 7.47 -27.34 -0.95
CA ALA A 101 7.03 -28.71 -1.10
C ALA A 101 7.76 -29.41 -2.26
N GLN A 102 7.90 -28.73 -3.41
CA GLN A 102 8.66 -29.23 -4.56
C GLN A 102 10.14 -29.45 -4.20
N LEU A 103 10.76 -28.51 -3.49
CA LEU A 103 12.15 -28.63 -3.05
C LEU A 103 12.34 -29.83 -2.10
N ARG A 104 11.44 -30.02 -1.14
CA ARG A 104 11.47 -31.19 -0.24
C ARG A 104 11.29 -32.50 -1.00
N ALA A 105 10.36 -32.55 -1.96
CA ALA A 105 10.14 -33.72 -2.79
C ALA A 105 11.39 -34.08 -3.60
N ALA A 106 12.01 -33.10 -4.29
CA ALA A 106 13.23 -33.30 -5.06
C ALA A 106 14.39 -33.82 -4.19
N ILE A 107 14.54 -33.29 -2.97
CA ILE A 107 15.56 -33.77 -2.01
C ILE A 107 15.29 -35.22 -1.60
N LEU A 108 14.03 -35.59 -1.35
CA LEU A 108 13.67 -36.96 -0.95
C LEU A 108 13.80 -37.98 -2.09
N THR A 109 13.55 -37.57 -3.34
CA THR A 109 13.68 -38.45 -4.52
C THR A 109 15.12 -38.52 -5.04
N GLY A 110 16.00 -37.62 -4.61
CA GLY A 110 17.35 -37.49 -5.16
C GLY A 110 17.38 -36.85 -6.55
N GLU A 111 16.33 -36.13 -6.93
CA GLU A 111 16.29 -35.35 -8.16
C GLU A 111 17.22 -34.12 -8.10
N ASP A 112 17.67 -33.67 -9.27
CA ASP A 112 18.52 -32.49 -9.38
C ASP A 112 17.80 -31.21 -8.91
N VAL A 113 18.34 -30.58 -7.87
CA VAL A 113 17.84 -29.32 -7.29
C VAL A 113 18.41 -28.07 -7.98
N SER A 114 18.97 -28.21 -9.19
CA SER A 114 19.56 -27.09 -9.95
C SER A 114 18.59 -25.96 -10.27
N PHE A 115 17.26 -26.17 -10.19
CA PHE A 115 16.27 -25.10 -10.30
C PHE A 115 16.33 -24.09 -9.14
N TRP A 116 16.88 -24.48 -7.98
CA TRP A 116 17.08 -23.60 -6.83
C TRP A 116 18.37 -22.80 -6.99
N ARG A 117 18.26 -21.49 -7.25
CA ARG A 117 19.42 -20.61 -7.53
C ARG A 117 20.57 -20.72 -6.51
N PRO A 118 20.32 -20.78 -5.18
CA PRO A 118 21.40 -21.00 -4.20
C PRO A 118 22.14 -22.32 -4.41
N ALA A 119 21.47 -23.38 -4.86
CA ALA A 119 22.10 -24.67 -5.15
C ALA A 119 23.05 -24.58 -6.35
N LYS A 120 22.74 -23.77 -7.38
CA LYS A 120 23.68 -23.55 -8.51
C LYS A 120 25.02 -22.93 -8.07
N GLY A 121 25.01 -22.11 -7.03
CA GLY A 121 26.22 -21.52 -6.45
C GLY A 121 26.95 -22.45 -5.48
N ALA A 122 26.30 -23.49 -4.97
CA ALA A 122 26.88 -24.36 -3.94
C ALA A 122 28.12 -25.10 -4.45
N GLU A 123 28.16 -25.51 -5.71
CA GLU A 123 29.36 -26.12 -6.30
C GLU A 123 30.51 -25.13 -6.41
N ALA A 124 30.26 -23.91 -6.85
CA ALA A 124 31.29 -22.86 -6.92
C ALA A 124 31.84 -22.53 -5.52
N VAL A 125 30.98 -22.50 -4.50
CA VAL A 125 31.41 -22.31 -3.10
C VAL A 125 32.26 -23.49 -2.63
N ARG A 126 31.84 -24.74 -2.89
CA ARG A 126 32.61 -25.95 -2.57
C ARG A 126 33.97 -25.95 -3.28
N GLN A 127 34.03 -25.55 -4.54
CA GLN A 127 35.27 -25.41 -5.30
C GLN A 127 36.16 -24.33 -4.69
N SER A 128 35.63 -23.15 -4.38
CA SER A 128 36.42 -22.08 -3.75
C SER A 128 36.94 -22.49 -2.36
N LEU A 129 36.15 -23.26 -1.61
CA LEU A 129 36.56 -23.78 -0.31
C LEU A 129 37.68 -24.82 -0.48
N ALA A 130 37.55 -25.75 -1.42
CA ALA A 130 38.57 -26.73 -1.75
C ALA A 130 39.87 -26.05 -2.22
N GLU A 131 39.79 -25.01 -3.05
CA GLU A 131 40.93 -24.20 -3.46
C GLU A 131 41.57 -23.43 -2.29
N SER A 132 40.76 -22.91 -1.38
CA SER A 132 41.27 -22.20 -0.19
C SER A 132 42.00 -23.16 0.74
N VAL A 133 41.49 -24.39 0.90
CA VAL A 133 42.12 -25.46 1.69
C VAL A 133 43.42 -25.92 1.02
N ALA A 134 43.43 -26.09 -0.31
CA ALA A 134 44.64 -26.42 -1.07
C ALA A 134 45.70 -25.30 -0.98
N ARG A 135 45.28 -24.02 -1.04
CA ARG A 135 46.17 -22.86 -0.83
C ARG A 135 46.72 -22.82 0.59
N ALA A 136 45.91 -23.12 1.60
CA ALA A 136 46.39 -23.19 2.98
C ALA A 136 47.40 -24.34 3.18
N ALA A 137 47.16 -25.51 2.57
CA ALA A 137 48.07 -26.64 2.64
C ALA A 137 49.43 -26.36 1.96
N THR A 138 49.43 -25.67 0.82
CA THR A 138 50.66 -25.29 0.11
C THR A 138 51.46 -24.23 0.87
N LEU A 139 50.81 -23.24 1.47
CA LEU A 139 51.46 -22.25 2.35
C LEU A 139 52.06 -22.89 3.61
N ALA A 140 51.41 -23.91 4.17
CA ALA A 140 51.93 -24.64 5.33
C ALA A 140 53.14 -25.54 5.00
N GLY A 141 53.26 -26.02 3.76
CA GLY A 141 54.34 -26.92 3.32
C GLY A 141 55.66 -26.24 2.91
N GLY A 142 55.66 -24.93 2.66
CA GLY A 142 56.84 -24.19 2.18
C GLY A 142 57.77 -23.61 3.27
N GLY A 143 57.33 -23.62 4.53
CA GLY A 143 58.14 -23.17 5.66
C GLY A 143 59.05 -24.29 6.15
N SER A 144 60.33 -24.26 5.75
CA SER A 144 61.35 -25.14 6.33
C SER A 144 61.32 -25.01 7.87
N PRO A 145 61.07 -26.09 8.63
CA PRO A 145 60.93 -26.03 10.07
C PRO A 145 62.30 -25.83 10.71
N GLN A 146 62.77 -24.59 10.80
CA GLN A 146 64.05 -24.28 11.46
C GLN A 146 63.94 -24.22 12.99
N SER A 147 62.79 -24.55 13.59
CA SER A 147 62.67 -24.64 15.05
C SER A 147 61.72 -25.76 15.49
N PRO A 148 62.18 -26.74 16.28
CA PRO A 148 61.32 -27.79 16.84
C PRO A 148 60.24 -27.23 17.78
N ALA A 149 60.43 -26.02 18.32
CA ALA A 149 59.43 -25.35 19.15
C ALA A 149 58.21 -24.89 18.33
N ALA A 150 58.41 -24.48 17.07
CA ALA A 150 57.30 -24.05 16.20
C ALA A 150 56.45 -25.24 15.73
N ALA A 151 57.05 -26.42 15.53
CA ALA A 151 56.34 -27.64 15.18
C ALA A 151 55.42 -28.14 16.32
N ALA A 152 55.87 -28.03 17.57
CA ALA A 152 55.06 -28.39 18.74
C ALA A 152 53.87 -27.42 18.92
N ALA A 153 54.09 -26.11 18.75
CA ALA A 153 53.02 -25.11 18.83
C ALA A 153 51.98 -25.26 17.70
N ALA A 154 52.42 -25.58 16.47
CA ALA A 154 51.52 -25.85 15.36
C ALA A 154 50.69 -27.13 15.56
N ALA A 155 51.28 -28.19 16.13
CA ALA A 155 50.57 -29.41 16.46
C ALA A 155 49.53 -29.20 17.59
N GLU A 156 49.85 -28.38 18.60
CA GLU A 156 48.89 -28.01 19.65
C GLU A 156 47.75 -27.14 19.10
N ALA A 157 48.05 -26.18 18.22
CA ALA A 157 47.05 -25.34 17.57
C ALA A 157 46.12 -26.14 16.65
N ALA A 158 46.65 -27.14 15.94
CA ALA A 158 45.84 -28.06 15.13
C ALA A 158 44.92 -28.92 16.01
N ARG A 159 45.38 -29.37 17.18
CA ARG A 159 44.59 -30.13 18.15
C ARG A 159 43.45 -29.29 18.75
N LYS A 160 43.75 -28.05 19.16
CA LYS A 160 42.73 -27.09 19.64
C LYS A 160 41.70 -26.75 18.57
N ARG A 161 42.11 -26.62 17.30
CA ARG A 161 41.17 -26.43 16.19
C ARG A 161 40.26 -27.65 16.00
N GLN A 162 40.80 -28.86 16.06
CA GLN A 162 40.00 -30.09 15.97
C GLN A 162 39.00 -30.20 17.13
N GLU A 163 39.40 -29.90 18.37
CA GLU A 163 38.51 -29.87 19.54
C GLU A 163 37.39 -28.82 19.39
N LEU A 164 37.72 -27.60 18.93
CA LEU A 164 36.71 -26.57 18.69
C LEU A 164 35.72 -26.97 17.60
N THR A 165 36.19 -27.57 16.50
CA THR A 165 35.29 -28.04 15.44
C THR A 165 34.43 -29.23 15.88
N ALA A 166 34.97 -30.14 16.70
CA ALA A 166 34.20 -31.24 17.27
C ALA A 166 33.13 -30.75 18.26
N GLY A 167 33.46 -29.75 19.08
CA GLY A 167 32.52 -29.10 20.01
C GLY A 167 31.40 -28.35 19.29
N VAL A 168 31.70 -27.65 18.19
CA VAL A 168 30.67 -26.95 17.39
C VAL A 168 29.75 -27.94 16.68
N SER A 169 30.29 -29.05 16.16
CA SER A 169 29.47 -30.11 15.54
C SER A 169 28.50 -30.74 16.55
N GLY A 170 28.99 -31.06 17.76
CA GLY A 170 28.16 -31.62 18.82
C GLY A 170 27.08 -30.65 19.29
N PHE A 171 27.41 -29.36 19.43
CA PHE A 171 26.44 -28.33 19.82
C PHE A 171 25.35 -28.12 18.76
N VAL A 172 25.70 -28.16 17.47
CA VAL A 172 24.71 -28.04 16.39
C VAL A 172 23.81 -29.27 16.32
N GLU A 173 24.33 -30.49 16.48
CA GLU A 173 23.49 -31.71 16.55
C GLU A 173 22.58 -31.72 17.79
N GLU A 174 23.06 -31.25 18.94
CA GLU A 174 22.26 -31.17 20.17
C GLU A 174 21.14 -30.14 20.04
N VAL A 175 21.45 -28.93 19.57
CA VAL A 175 20.45 -27.86 19.39
C VAL A 175 19.43 -28.22 18.30
N VAL A 176 19.86 -28.82 17.19
CA VAL A 176 18.96 -29.25 16.12
C VAL A 176 18.13 -30.47 16.57
N GLY A 177 18.72 -31.41 17.30
CA GLY A 177 18.03 -32.57 17.87
C GLY A 177 16.97 -32.17 18.90
N GLU A 178 17.30 -31.26 19.82
CA GLU A 178 16.39 -30.75 20.84
C GLU A 178 15.26 -29.91 20.22
N ALA A 179 15.55 -29.11 19.19
CA ALA A 179 14.55 -28.37 18.44
C ALA A 179 13.59 -29.31 17.68
N ASN A 180 14.09 -30.38 17.05
CA ASN A 180 13.26 -31.36 16.35
C ASN A 180 12.43 -32.22 17.30
N GLN A 181 12.97 -32.60 18.47
CA GLN A 181 12.20 -33.28 19.51
C GLN A 181 11.09 -32.39 20.06
N LYS A 182 11.38 -31.12 20.34
CA LYS A 182 10.36 -30.17 20.80
C LYS A 182 9.29 -29.97 19.73
N LEU A 183 9.65 -29.79 18.45
CA LEU A 183 8.67 -29.64 17.36
C LEU A 183 7.79 -30.88 17.17
N THR A 184 8.37 -32.07 17.22
CA THR A 184 7.61 -33.32 17.01
C THR A 184 6.74 -33.68 18.21
N ALA A 185 7.18 -33.37 19.43
CA ALA A 185 6.36 -33.53 20.64
C ALA A 185 5.17 -32.54 20.64
N THR A 186 5.40 -31.26 20.33
CA THR A 186 4.31 -30.28 20.28
C THR A 186 3.35 -30.52 19.12
N SER A 187 3.86 -30.96 17.96
CA SER A 187 3.02 -31.26 16.79
C SER A 187 2.15 -32.49 16.99
N LYS A 188 2.64 -33.55 17.65
CA LYS A 188 1.85 -34.75 17.91
C LYS A 188 0.75 -34.50 18.94
N VAL A 189 1.04 -33.74 19.98
CA VAL A 189 0.05 -33.38 21.00
C VAL A 189 -1.03 -32.46 20.41
N ALA A 190 -0.64 -31.50 19.57
CA ALA A 190 -1.60 -30.60 18.90
C ALA A 190 -2.48 -31.30 17.85
N MET A 191 -1.94 -32.27 17.10
CA MET A 191 -2.77 -33.04 16.16
C MET A 191 -3.69 -34.03 16.86
N ALA A 192 -3.26 -34.66 17.96
CA ALA A 192 -4.11 -35.58 18.70
C ALA A 192 -5.32 -34.87 19.32
N SER A 193 -5.12 -33.68 19.93
CA SER A 193 -6.24 -32.91 20.49
C SER A 193 -7.19 -32.38 19.41
N PHE A 194 -6.66 -32.03 18.22
CA PHE A 194 -7.49 -31.59 17.10
C PHE A 194 -8.38 -32.72 16.55
N VAL A 195 -7.85 -33.95 16.47
CA VAL A 195 -8.63 -35.11 16.02
C VAL A 195 -9.68 -35.50 17.06
N ASP A 196 -9.36 -35.44 18.35
CA ASP A 196 -10.32 -35.70 19.42
C ASP A 196 -11.46 -34.65 19.45
N ASP A 197 -11.15 -33.36 19.27
CA ASP A 197 -12.17 -32.31 19.16
C ASP A 197 -13.06 -32.51 17.92
N LEU A 198 -12.48 -32.89 16.78
CA LEU A 198 -13.23 -33.15 15.55
C LEU A 198 -14.18 -34.35 15.69
N PHE A 199 -13.75 -35.42 16.37
CA PHE A 199 -14.61 -36.58 16.64
C PHE A 199 -15.68 -36.29 17.68
N SER A 200 -15.38 -35.47 18.69
CA SER A 200 -16.35 -35.10 19.72
C SER A 200 -17.43 -34.16 19.17
N GLU A 201 -17.08 -33.27 18.24
CA GLU A 201 -18.02 -32.39 17.54
C GLU A 201 -18.91 -33.17 16.56
N ALA A 202 -18.35 -34.11 15.80
CA ALA A 202 -19.11 -34.97 14.90
C ALA A 202 -20.08 -35.90 15.67
N ALA A 203 -19.72 -36.36 16.86
CA ALA A 203 -20.59 -37.15 17.73
C ALA A 203 -21.73 -36.31 18.32
N GLY A 204 -21.49 -35.03 18.64
CA GLY A 204 -22.52 -34.10 19.11
C GLY A 204 -23.55 -33.74 18.03
N ALA A 205 -23.12 -33.56 16.78
CA ALA A 205 -24.00 -33.24 15.66
C ALA A 205 -24.97 -34.37 15.30
N LEU A 206 -24.58 -35.63 15.52
CA LEU A 206 -25.44 -36.79 15.25
C LEU A 206 -26.51 -37.00 16.32
N ALA A 207 -26.28 -36.53 17.55
CA ALA A 207 -27.21 -36.68 18.67
C ALA A 207 -28.38 -35.67 18.64
N LEU A 208 -28.28 -34.60 17.86
CA LEU A 208 -29.29 -33.54 17.76
C LEU A 208 -30.21 -33.65 16.53
N ALA A 209 -30.03 -34.66 15.67
CA ALA A 209 -30.79 -34.81 14.42
C ALA A 209 -31.98 -35.78 14.52
N GLY A 210 -32.48 -36.09 15.72
CA GLY A 210 -33.48 -37.13 15.92
C GLY A 210 -34.56 -36.78 16.93
N ASP A 211 -35.29 -35.68 16.75
CA ASP A 211 -36.62 -35.47 17.37
C ASP A 211 -37.27 -34.21 16.77
N ASP A 212 -37.92 -34.32 15.60
CA ASP A 212 -38.95 -33.36 15.16
C ASP A 212 -39.66 -33.88 13.89
N ASP A 213 -40.48 -34.91 14.07
CA ASP A 213 -41.52 -35.29 13.09
C ASP A 213 -42.81 -35.67 13.85
N SER A 214 -43.68 -34.67 14.11
CA SER A 214 -45.13 -34.85 14.13
C SER A 214 -45.87 -33.54 14.42
N GLY A 215 -46.86 -33.20 13.59
CA GLY A 215 -47.94 -32.29 14.01
C GLY A 215 -48.42 -31.28 12.98
N ALA A 216 -49.04 -31.75 11.91
CA ALA A 216 -49.98 -30.94 11.13
C ALA A 216 -51.33 -30.83 11.85
N GLU A 217 -51.90 -29.62 11.99
CA GLU A 217 -53.31 -29.34 11.67
C GLU A 217 -53.69 -27.85 11.84
N ALA A 218 -54.22 -27.31 10.73
CA ALA A 218 -55.42 -26.46 10.56
C ALA A 218 -55.91 -25.43 11.61
N VAL A 219 -56.45 -24.34 11.02
CA VAL A 219 -57.68 -23.58 11.38
C VAL A 219 -57.49 -22.08 11.69
N ALA A 220 -57.94 -21.29 10.70
CA ALA A 220 -58.69 -20.03 10.72
C ALA A 220 -58.74 -19.13 11.98
N GLY A 221 -58.44 -17.84 11.73
CA GLY A 221 -59.34 -16.71 12.02
C GLY A 221 -59.34 -16.15 13.44
N GLY A 222 -59.18 -14.84 13.58
CA GLY A 222 -59.54 -14.17 14.84
C GLY A 222 -58.82 -12.86 15.08
N ARG A 223 -59.61 -11.80 15.13
CA ARG A 223 -59.28 -10.40 15.36
C ARG A 223 -59.14 -10.09 16.87
N ALA A 224 -58.50 -8.95 17.13
CA ALA A 224 -58.74 -8.03 18.26
C ALA A 224 -58.04 -8.28 19.61
N ASP A 225 -57.16 -7.32 19.92
CA ASP A 225 -57.26 -6.34 21.01
C ASP A 225 -57.18 -6.80 22.48
N GLY A 226 -56.49 -5.99 23.30
CA GLY A 226 -56.65 -6.01 24.76
C GLY A 226 -55.40 -6.31 25.60
N THR A 227 -54.65 -5.25 25.88
CA THR A 227 -54.30 -4.77 27.25
C THR A 227 -54.12 -5.74 28.43
N ALA A 228 -53.02 -5.44 29.15
CA ALA A 228 -52.91 -5.27 30.61
C ALA A 228 -52.41 -6.44 31.47
N GLU A 229 -51.37 -6.10 32.25
CA GLU A 229 -51.13 -6.48 33.67
C GLU A 229 -50.93 -7.98 33.95
N ALA A 230 -50.14 -8.46 34.90
CA ALA A 230 -49.10 -7.97 35.79
C ALA A 230 -48.65 -9.23 36.55
N SER A 231 -47.52 -9.12 37.26
CA SER A 231 -47.29 -9.79 38.54
C SER A 231 -46.81 -11.25 38.55
N THR A 232 -45.61 -11.39 39.14
CA THR A 232 -45.27 -12.31 40.25
C THR A 232 -45.25 -13.82 39.91
N SER A 233 -44.30 -14.66 40.33
CA SER A 233 -43.58 -14.74 41.60
C SER A 233 -42.53 -15.86 41.51
N ALA A 234 -41.37 -15.60 42.15
CA ALA A 234 -40.63 -16.47 43.07
C ALA A 234 -40.50 -18.00 42.82
N ALA A 235 -39.26 -18.49 42.80
CA ALA A 235 -38.70 -19.51 43.71
C ALA A 235 -37.25 -19.84 43.28
N ALA A 236 -36.23 -19.56 44.12
CA ALA A 236 -35.48 -20.55 44.94
C ALA A 236 -34.65 -21.55 44.07
N ALA A 237 -33.34 -21.73 44.23
CA ALA A 237 -32.58 -21.89 45.46
C ALA A 237 -31.05 -21.69 45.27
N LYS A 238 -30.41 -21.26 46.36
CA LYS A 238 -28.96 -21.34 46.72
C LYS A 238 -28.66 -22.76 47.30
N PRO A 239 -27.44 -23.13 47.76
CA PRO A 239 -26.09 -22.54 47.61
C PRO A 239 -24.93 -23.57 47.39
N GLY A 240 -23.75 -23.05 47.07
CA GLY A 240 -22.53 -23.33 47.87
C GLY A 240 -21.50 -24.33 47.31
N ALA A 241 -20.26 -23.86 47.14
CA ALA A 241 -19.08 -24.41 47.82
C ALA A 241 -17.82 -23.59 47.49
N ALA A 242 -17.00 -23.39 48.51
CA ALA A 242 -15.75 -22.64 48.53
C ALA A 242 -14.59 -23.38 47.83
N GLY A 243 -13.54 -22.65 47.43
CA GLY A 243 -12.27 -23.31 47.11
C GLY A 243 -11.17 -22.43 46.52
N ALA A 244 -10.37 -21.84 47.41
CA ALA A 244 -8.93 -21.59 47.29
C ALA A 244 -8.35 -20.69 46.17
N LYS A 245 -7.80 -19.57 46.65
CA LYS A 245 -6.72 -18.79 46.02
C LYS A 245 -5.48 -19.67 45.80
N ALA A 246 -4.96 -19.70 44.57
CA ALA A 246 -3.55 -19.95 44.30
C ALA A 246 -3.09 -19.00 43.18
N ALA A 247 -2.24 -18.06 43.57
CA ALA A 247 -1.59 -17.11 42.68
C ALA A 247 -0.63 -17.86 41.75
N GLY A 248 -0.92 -17.80 40.45
CA GLY A 248 -0.02 -18.23 39.39
C GLY A 248 -0.40 -17.46 38.14
N GLY A 249 0.33 -16.37 37.86
CA GLY A 249 0.17 -15.55 36.66
C GLY A 249 0.49 -16.37 35.41
N ARG A 250 -0.50 -17.13 34.95
CA ARG A 250 -0.48 -17.84 33.68
C ARG A 250 -0.78 -16.79 32.63
N LYS A 251 0.25 -16.35 31.89
CA LYS A 251 0.11 -15.55 30.69
C LYS A 251 -0.72 -16.36 29.70
N VAL A 252 -2.03 -16.17 29.71
CA VAL A 252 -2.96 -16.74 28.74
C VAL A 252 -2.59 -16.07 27.42
N ARG A 253 -1.75 -16.76 26.64
CA ARG A 253 -1.65 -16.48 25.21
C ARG A 253 -3.00 -16.91 24.66
N VAL A 254 -3.90 -15.95 24.47
CA VAL A 254 -5.10 -16.12 23.67
C VAL A 254 -4.60 -16.64 22.33
N GLY A 255 -4.75 -17.94 22.12
CA GLY A 255 -4.32 -18.61 20.91
C GLY A 255 -5.09 -17.95 19.78
N SER A 256 -4.39 -17.18 18.95
CA SER A 256 -5.03 -16.40 17.93
C SER A 256 -5.85 -17.33 17.06
N ALA A 257 -7.17 -17.11 17.02
CA ALA A 257 -8.05 -17.59 15.96
C ALA A 257 -7.71 -16.90 14.61
N ALA A 258 -6.42 -16.62 14.35
CA ALA A 258 -5.87 -15.80 13.27
C ALA A 258 -6.03 -16.39 11.87
N GLY A 259 -6.78 -17.47 11.72
CA GLY A 259 -7.11 -18.04 10.41
C GLY A 259 -8.50 -17.67 9.91
N LYS A 260 -9.44 -17.29 10.80
CA LYS A 260 -10.83 -17.06 10.40
C LYS A 260 -11.06 -15.55 10.20
N PRO A 261 -11.58 -15.12 9.04
CA PRO A 261 -11.92 -13.72 8.84
C PRO A 261 -13.04 -13.32 9.84
N ALA A 262 -13.08 -12.05 10.25
CA ALA A 262 -13.96 -11.56 11.32
C ALA A 262 -15.45 -11.92 11.14
N TRP A 263 -15.92 -12.07 9.90
CA TRP A 263 -17.30 -12.47 9.58
C TRP A 263 -17.61 -13.97 9.81
N ALA A 264 -16.58 -14.80 10.01
CA ALA A 264 -16.69 -16.23 10.27
C ALA A 264 -16.53 -16.57 11.76
N LEU A 265 -16.36 -15.56 12.62
CA LEU A 265 -16.41 -15.72 14.07
C LEU A 265 -17.87 -15.63 14.53
N SER A 266 -18.25 -16.45 15.50
CA SER A 266 -19.55 -16.30 16.15
C SER A 266 -19.60 -14.98 16.92
N SER A 267 -20.79 -14.44 17.14
CA SER A 267 -20.97 -13.20 17.92
C SER A 267 -20.30 -13.27 19.30
N GLU A 268 -20.38 -14.42 19.98
CA GLU A 268 -19.72 -14.64 21.27
C GLU A 268 -18.18 -14.63 21.19
N GLN A 269 -17.60 -15.02 20.05
CA GLN A 269 -16.15 -14.95 19.84
C GLN A 269 -15.70 -13.52 19.55
N VAL A 270 -16.53 -12.73 18.87
CA VAL A 270 -16.29 -11.30 18.64
C VAL A 270 -16.34 -10.55 19.96
N GLU A 271 -17.39 -10.72 20.77
CA GLU A 271 -17.51 -10.06 22.09
C GLU A 271 -16.33 -10.38 23.01
N LYS A 272 -15.83 -11.62 23.02
CA LYS A 272 -14.64 -11.99 23.82
C LYS A 272 -13.33 -11.38 23.29
N LEU A 273 -13.21 -11.18 21.99
CA LEU A 273 -12.05 -10.49 21.42
C LEU A 273 -12.13 -9.00 21.71
N GLU A 274 -13.31 -8.40 21.60
CA GLU A 274 -13.55 -7.00 21.97
C GLU A 274 -13.26 -6.77 23.46
N GLU A 275 -13.76 -7.61 24.36
CA GLU A 275 -13.48 -7.51 25.81
C GLU A 275 -11.98 -7.68 26.11
N ALA A 276 -11.29 -8.60 25.42
CA ALA A 276 -9.84 -8.78 25.56
C ALA A 276 -9.05 -7.57 25.03
N GLU A 277 -9.48 -6.98 23.92
CA GLU A 277 -8.90 -5.75 23.37
C GLU A 277 -9.16 -4.56 24.30
N GLU A 278 -10.35 -4.45 24.89
CA GLU A 278 -10.68 -3.44 25.90
C GLU A 278 -9.80 -3.58 27.14
N GLU A 279 -9.60 -4.79 27.66
CA GLU A 279 -8.68 -5.04 28.79
C GLU A 279 -7.23 -4.71 28.43
N GLU A 280 -6.78 -4.99 27.20
CA GLU A 280 -5.44 -4.62 26.73
C GLU A 280 -5.28 -3.10 26.60
N LEU A 281 -6.30 -2.40 26.10
CA LEU A 281 -6.32 -0.94 26.00
C LEU A 281 -6.36 -0.26 27.37
N LEU A 282 -7.15 -0.80 28.31
CA LEU A 282 -7.18 -0.35 29.71
C LEU A 282 -5.82 -0.57 30.37
N LYS A 283 -5.23 -1.75 30.19
CA LYS A 283 -3.91 -2.05 30.73
C LYS A 283 -2.82 -1.17 30.11
N PHE A 284 -2.88 -0.91 28.81
CA PHE A 284 -1.96 0.01 28.14
C PHE A 284 -2.11 1.45 28.66
N ALA A 285 -3.34 1.90 28.94
CA ALA A 285 -3.59 3.21 29.55
C ALA A 285 -3.07 3.29 30.99
N ASP A 286 -3.18 2.20 31.76
CA ASP A 286 -2.64 2.12 33.13
C ASP A 286 -1.10 2.00 33.16
N ASP A 287 -0.52 1.27 32.20
CA ASP A 287 0.93 1.07 32.06
C ASP A 287 1.63 2.27 31.37
N LEU A 288 0.87 3.22 30.79
CA LEU A 288 1.37 4.47 30.22
C LEU A 288 1.82 5.42 31.33
N ASP A 289 3.01 5.15 31.89
CA ASP A 289 3.68 6.04 32.84
C ASP A 289 4.28 7.24 32.10
N PHE A 290 3.44 8.25 31.87
CA PHE A 290 3.84 9.52 31.27
C PHE A 290 4.98 10.19 32.05
N ASP A 291 5.06 10.01 33.37
CA ASP A 291 6.12 10.62 34.19
C ASP A 291 7.47 9.94 33.92
N SER A 292 7.51 8.61 33.79
CA SER A 292 8.69 7.87 33.35
C SER A 292 9.10 8.23 31.92
N PHE A 293 8.15 8.34 30.99
CA PHE A 293 8.45 8.79 29.63
C PHE A 293 9.03 10.21 29.60
N MET A 294 8.43 11.15 30.33
CA MET A 294 8.93 12.53 30.42
C MET A 294 10.29 12.62 31.13
N ALA A 295 10.58 11.74 32.09
CA ALA A 295 11.89 11.64 32.72
C ALA A 295 12.97 11.04 31.79
N SER A 296 12.59 10.15 30.86
CA SER A 296 13.49 9.57 29.87
C SER A 296 13.90 10.55 28.76
N LEU A 297 13.11 11.61 28.57
CA LEU A 297 13.44 12.71 27.68
C LEU A 297 14.39 13.67 28.41
N ASP A 298 15.69 13.43 28.30
CA ASP A 298 16.78 14.32 28.75
C ASP A 298 16.85 15.64 27.94
N ASP A 299 15.73 16.33 27.74
CA ASP A 299 15.70 17.66 27.14
C ASP A 299 15.40 18.72 28.24
N PRO A 300 16.40 19.52 28.65
CA PRO A 300 16.24 20.50 29.71
C PRO A 300 15.19 21.57 29.40
N GLU A 301 14.99 21.93 28.11
CA GLU A 301 13.99 22.92 27.73
C GLU A 301 12.55 22.39 27.93
N LEU A 302 12.34 21.09 27.68
CA LEU A 302 11.05 20.44 27.92
C LEU A 302 10.81 20.32 29.43
N GLN A 303 11.81 19.92 30.20
CA GLN A 303 11.71 19.82 31.66
C GLN A 303 11.38 21.16 32.31
N GLU A 304 12.00 22.26 31.88
CA GLU A 304 11.66 23.61 32.37
C GLU A 304 10.20 23.97 32.05
N SER A 305 9.71 23.65 30.86
CA SER A 305 8.32 23.94 30.46
C SER A 305 7.27 23.15 31.24
N VAL A 306 7.61 21.91 31.63
CA VAL A 306 6.75 21.02 32.42
C VAL A 306 6.85 21.36 33.91
N GLN A 307 8.03 21.74 34.38
CA GLN A 307 8.24 22.22 35.75
C GLN A 307 7.55 23.57 35.97
N ALA A 308 7.49 24.43 34.94
CA ALA A 308 6.66 25.63 34.97
C ALA A 308 5.16 25.32 35.10
N LEU A 309 4.70 24.17 34.58
CA LEU A 309 3.32 23.68 34.77
C LEU A 309 3.10 23.07 36.15
N ARG A 310 4.11 22.37 36.69
CA ARG A 310 4.13 21.79 38.05
C ARG A 310 4.53 22.79 39.15
N GLY A 311 4.68 24.07 38.81
CA GLY A 311 5.06 25.13 39.76
C GLY A 311 4.26 25.04 41.06
N ALA A 312 4.92 25.32 42.18
CA ALA A 312 4.57 24.93 43.55
C ALA A 312 3.13 25.26 44.03
N ASP A 313 2.42 26.13 43.32
CA ASP A 313 1.09 26.59 43.71
C ASP A 313 -0.05 25.89 42.94
N GLY A 314 0.26 25.03 41.95
CA GLY A 314 -0.74 24.42 41.06
C GLY A 314 -1.58 25.42 40.25
N LYS A 315 -1.29 26.72 40.39
CA LYS A 315 -1.82 27.79 39.56
C LYS A 315 -1.04 27.75 38.26
N GLY A 316 -1.70 27.25 37.22
CA GLY A 316 -1.19 27.32 35.85
C GLY A 316 -0.77 28.74 35.46
N PRO A 317 -0.12 28.89 34.29
CA PRO A 317 0.40 30.17 33.82
C PRO A 317 -0.66 31.29 33.90
N ALA A 318 -0.22 32.50 34.24
CA ALA A 318 -1.12 33.62 34.44
C ALA A 318 -2.03 33.80 33.20
N PRO A 319 -3.33 34.11 33.39
CA PRO A 319 -4.27 34.30 32.29
C PRO A 319 -3.79 35.47 31.40
N GLY A 320 -3.19 35.13 30.26
CA GLY A 320 -2.48 36.04 29.36
C GLY A 320 -1.16 35.48 28.82
N GLU A 321 -0.44 34.70 29.62
CA GLU A 321 0.82 34.03 29.24
C GLU A 321 0.61 32.63 28.67
N GLU A 322 -0.59 32.07 28.84
CA GLU A 322 -0.95 30.72 28.39
C GLU A 322 -0.65 30.49 26.90
N LYS A 323 -0.86 31.49 26.04
CA LYS A 323 -0.58 31.38 24.60
C LYS A 323 0.92 31.29 24.33
N ALA A 324 1.74 32.08 25.02
CA ALA A 324 3.19 32.05 24.90
C ALA A 324 3.74 30.73 25.44
N TRP A 325 3.20 30.24 26.56
CA TRP A 325 3.53 28.94 27.12
C TRP A 325 3.18 27.78 26.17
N ARG A 326 1.96 27.74 25.59
CA ARG A 326 1.57 26.73 24.59
C ARG A 326 2.50 26.73 23.38
N GLN A 327 2.90 27.91 22.90
CA GLN A 327 3.87 28.04 21.80
C GLN A 327 5.25 27.51 22.19
N ASN A 328 5.74 27.83 23.39
CA ASN A 328 7.00 27.33 23.90
C ASN A 328 6.99 25.80 24.09
N LEU A 329 5.91 25.23 24.60
CA LEU A 329 5.74 23.79 24.74
C LEU A 329 5.77 23.07 23.38
N VAL A 330 4.98 23.54 22.41
CA VAL A 330 4.98 22.95 21.06
C VAL A 330 6.37 23.06 20.41
N LYS A 331 7.06 24.18 20.63
CA LYS A 331 8.42 24.38 20.13
C LYS A 331 9.41 23.39 20.77
N ALA A 332 9.33 23.18 22.09
CA ALA A 332 10.15 22.20 22.81
C ALA A 332 9.85 20.76 22.35
N MET A 333 8.58 20.37 22.20
CA MET A 333 8.21 19.04 21.68
C MET A 333 8.71 18.81 20.25
N ASN A 334 8.58 19.81 19.37
CA ASN A 334 9.13 19.72 18.01
C ASN A 334 10.65 19.61 18.02
N HIS A 335 11.34 20.29 18.94
CA HIS A 335 12.79 20.18 19.10
C HIS A 335 13.21 18.76 19.49
N VAL A 336 12.54 18.15 20.47
CA VAL A 336 12.77 16.76 20.87
C VAL A 336 12.54 15.79 19.71
N ALA A 337 11.42 15.93 19.00
CA ALA A 337 11.11 15.08 17.85
C ALA A 337 12.18 15.19 16.75
N MET A 338 12.62 16.41 16.44
CA MET A 338 13.67 16.64 15.45
C MET A 338 15.04 16.14 15.92
N ARG A 339 15.35 16.24 17.22
CA ARG A 339 16.58 15.70 17.80
C ARG A 339 16.63 14.18 17.73
N GLN A 340 15.52 13.48 17.98
CA GLN A 340 15.44 12.03 17.81
C GLN A 340 15.62 11.61 16.34
N VAL A 341 14.99 12.32 15.40
CA VAL A 341 15.19 12.08 13.96
C VAL A 341 16.64 12.34 13.55
N ALA A 342 17.25 13.42 14.06
CA ALA A 342 18.64 13.75 13.80
C ALA A 342 19.60 12.70 14.39
N ALA A 343 19.36 12.25 15.63
CA ALA A 343 20.15 11.20 16.28
C ALA A 343 20.03 9.87 15.55
N ARG A 344 18.82 9.48 15.12
CA ARG A 344 18.61 8.28 14.27
C ARG A 344 19.31 8.41 12.92
N ARG A 345 19.26 9.58 12.30
CA ARG A 345 19.97 9.85 11.03
C ARG A 345 21.49 9.82 11.21
N ALA A 346 22.00 10.33 12.33
CA ALA A 346 23.42 10.29 12.66
C ALA A 346 23.88 8.85 12.97
N ALA A 347 23.08 8.06 13.70
CA ALA A 347 23.35 6.65 13.95
C ALA A 347 23.35 5.83 12.64
N ALA A 348 22.38 6.08 11.76
CA ALA A 348 22.33 5.48 10.42
C ALA A 348 23.53 5.90 9.53
N ALA A 349 24.05 7.11 9.71
CA ALA A 349 25.25 7.57 8.99
C ALA A 349 26.56 7.01 9.56
N ALA A 350 26.62 6.75 10.88
CA ALA A 350 27.80 6.22 11.57
C ALA A 350 27.94 4.69 11.45
N GLY A 351 26.83 3.96 11.38
CA GLY A 351 26.81 2.53 11.12
C GLY A 351 27.04 2.25 9.64
N GLY A 352 28.28 2.44 9.16
CA GLY A 352 28.74 2.37 7.76
C GLY A 352 28.54 1.03 7.01
N ASP A 353 27.38 0.40 7.20
CA ASP A 353 26.85 -0.68 6.38
C ASP A 353 26.16 -0.05 5.17
N ARG A 354 26.98 0.32 4.19
CA ARG A 354 26.54 1.00 2.95
C ARG A 354 25.69 0.12 2.02
N ASP A 355 25.48 -1.14 2.37
CA ASP A 355 24.69 -2.08 1.57
C ASP A 355 23.23 -2.22 2.03
N ASP A 356 22.83 -1.52 3.11
CA ASP A 356 21.45 -1.58 3.63
C ASP A 356 20.81 -0.19 3.76
N VAL A 357 20.68 0.50 2.62
CA VAL A 357 20.01 1.82 2.54
C VAL A 357 18.49 1.67 2.63
N GLY A 358 18.02 1.10 3.74
CA GLY A 358 16.61 1.06 4.15
C GLY A 358 16.11 2.46 4.49
N SER A 359 15.02 2.91 3.86
CA SER A 359 14.43 4.21 4.16
C SER A 359 13.83 4.25 5.56
N VAL A 360 14.15 5.32 6.29
CA VAL A 360 13.80 5.65 7.70
C VAL A 360 12.29 5.92 7.93
N ALA A 361 11.40 5.35 7.11
CA ALA A 361 9.94 5.47 7.29
C ALA A 361 9.31 4.28 8.05
N GLY A 362 10.11 3.30 8.49
CA GLY A 362 9.61 1.98 8.90
C GLY A 362 9.85 1.54 10.35
N MET A 363 10.23 2.43 11.28
CA MET A 363 10.56 2.01 12.66
C MET A 363 9.76 2.77 13.74
N SER A 364 8.44 2.71 13.60
CA SER A 364 7.52 2.79 14.74
C SER A 364 7.47 1.41 15.38
N GLU A 365 7.99 1.29 16.60
CA GLU A 365 7.87 0.08 17.42
C GLU A 365 6.42 -0.09 17.84
N GLY A 366 5.68 -0.89 17.08
CA GLY A 366 4.28 -1.18 17.33
C GLY A 366 3.65 -1.78 16.09
N GLY A 367 3.87 -3.08 15.88
CA GLY A 367 3.26 -3.82 14.78
C GLY A 367 4.24 -4.15 13.66
N ALA A 368 4.89 -5.30 13.78
CA ALA A 368 5.47 -6.01 12.65
C ALA A 368 4.34 -6.41 11.68
N SER A 369 3.91 -5.45 10.84
CA SER A 369 3.05 -5.74 9.70
C SER A 369 3.92 -6.15 8.51
N VAL A 370 3.45 -7.17 7.81
CA VAL A 370 4.08 -7.93 6.71
C VAL A 370 4.30 -7.08 5.43
N LEU A 371 4.17 -5.76 5.51
CA LEU A 371 4.24 -4.85 4.37
C LEU A 371 5.66 -4.46 3.93
N SER A 372 6.69 -4.72 4.74
CA SER A 372 8.07 -4.30 4.44
C SER A 372 8.83 -5.20 3.44
N ARG A 373 8.27 -6.34 3.01
CA ARG A 373 8.89 -7.19 1.98
C ARG A 373 8.56 -6.79 0.54
N ALA A 374 7.58 -5.91 0.32
CA ALA A 374 7.17 -5.48 -1.02
C ALA A 374 8.10 -4.41 -1.64
N THR A 375 8.91 -3.71 -0.84
CA THR A 375 9.81 -2.64 -1.33
C THR A 375 11.14 -3.15 -1.88
N ALA A 376 11.61 -4.35 -1.52
CA ALA A 376 12.81 -4.95 -2.12
C ALA A 376 12.59 -5.34 -3.59
N ALA A 377 11.45 -5.94 -3.93
CA ALA A 377 11.11 -6.29 -5.32
C ALA A 377 10.77 -5.06 -6.18
N SER A 378 10.20 -4.02 -5.57
CA SER A 378 9.96 -2.73 -6.24
C SER A 378 11.26 -1.98 -6.49
N ARG A 379 12.22 -2.00 -5.54
CA ARG A 379 13.55 -1.43 -5.70
C ARG A 379 14.41 -2.17 -6.71
N MET A 380 14.38 -3.51 -6.71
CA MET A 380 15.07 -4.29 -7.75
C MET A 380 14.48 -4.01 -9.13
N LYS A 381 13.17 -3.74 -9.24
CA LYS A 381 12.54 -3.30 -10.50
C LYS A 381 12.89 -1.85 -10.85
N SER A 382 13.01 -0.93 -9.89
CA SER A 382 13.37 0.46 -10.17
C SER A 382 14.85 0.63 -10.50
N GLU A 383 15.74 -0.14 -9.87
CA GLU A 383 17.17 -0.19 -10.21
C GLU A 383 17.41 -0.95 -11.51
N ALA A 384 16.69 -2.05 -11.77
CA ALA A 384 16.73 -2.69 -13.10
C ALA A 384 16.15 -1.78 -14.18
N ALA A 385 15.12 -0.97 -13.89
CA ALA A 385 14.59 0.01 -14.82
C ALA A 385 15.53 1.20 -15.03
N ALA A 386 16.25 1.64 -13.98
CA ALA A 386 17.26 2.69 -14.08
C ALA A 386 18.50 2.20 -14.85
N ALA A 387 18.97 0.97 -14.58
CA ALA A 387 20.03 0.32 -15.34
C ALA A 387 19.63 0.06 -16.80
N LYS A 388 18.36 -0.32 -17.05
CA LYS A 388 17.83 -0.48 -18.42
C LYS A 388 17.67 0.85 -19.14
N ARG A 389 17.32 1.95 -18.44
CA ARG A 389 17.32 3.31 -19.01
C ARG A 389 18.74 3.83 -19.27
N ALA A 390 19.71 3.53 -18.41
CA ALA A 390 21.11 3.86 -18.65
C ALA A 390 21.68 3.09 -19.85
N ALA A 391 21.36 1.79 -19.96
CA ALA A 391 21.74 0.97 -21.11
C ALA A 391 21.04 1.39 -22.43
N LEU A 392 19.79 1.86 -22.36
CA LEU A 392 19.06 2.40 -23.52
C LEU A 392 19.49 3.82 -23.90
N ALA A 393 20.03 4.61 -22.96
CA ALA A 393 20.57 5.94 -23.24
C ALA A 393 21.94 5.87 -23.94
N GLU A 394 22.72 4.79 -23.72
CA GLU A 394 23.97 4.54 -24.45
C GLU A 394 23.75 3.76 -25.77
N GLY A 395 22.61 3.07 -25.92
CA GLY A 395 22.25 2.30 -27.11
C GLY A 395 21.26 3.02 -28.02
N GLY A 396 21.69 4.10 -28.67
CA GLY A 396 20.93 4.68 -29.78
C GLY A 396 20.93 3.72 -30.98
N ALA A 397 19.77 3.19 -31.35
CA ALA A 397 19.29 3.00 -32.73
C ALA A 397 18.09 2.04 -32.77
N GLU A 398 16.97 2.58 -33.27
CA GLU A 398 16.03 1.95 -34.21
C GLU A 398 15.82 0.43 -34.11
N GLY A 399 14.69 0.00 -33.55
CA GLY A 399 14.16 -1.32 -33.85
C GLY A 399 13.22 -1.91 -32.81
N GLY A 400 11.91 -1.71 -33.03
CA GLY A 400 10.88 -2.74 -32.84
C GLY A 400 10.61 -3.31 -31.44
N GLY A 401 9.39 -3.08 -30.94
CA GLY A 401 8.87 -3.87 -29.82
C GLY A 401 7.59 -3.31 -29.22
N ASN A 402 6.51 -3.29 -30.00
CA ASN A 402 5.18 -2.75 -29.67
C ASN A 402 4.44 -3.53 -28.57
N TRP A 403 5.01 -3.65 -27.36
CA TRP A 403 4.42 -4.41 -26.25
C TRP A 403 3.98 -3.56 -25.04
N GLU A 404 4.27 -2.25 -25.03
CA GLU A 404 3.88 -1.34 -23.94
C GLU A 404 2.59 -0.51 -24.22
N SER A 405 1.87 -0.78 -25.31
CA SER A 405 0.70 0.04 -25.70
C SER A 405 -0.60 -0.22 -24.92
N SER A 406 -0.60 -1.14 -23.93
CA SER A 406 -1.83 -1.50 -23.18
C SER A 406 -1.95 -0.87 -21.79
N THR A 407 -1.01 -0.02 -21.38
CA THR A 407 -1.12 0.76 -20.12
C THR A 407 -0.99 2.27 -20.39
N ARG A 408 -1.95 2.79 -21.17
CA ARG A 408 -2.08 4.22 -21.54
C ARG A 408 -2.43 5.17 -20.39
N ALA A 409 -2.16 4.81 -19.13
CA ALA A 409 -2.32 5.74 -18.01
C ALA A 409 -1.28 6.88 -18.04
N GLY A 410 -0.13 6.68 -18.68
CA GLY A 410 0.91 7.72 -18.78
C GLY A 410 0.57 8.87 -19.72
N GLU A 411 -0.13 8.58 -20.83
CA GLU A 411 -0.49 9.60 -21.83
C GLU A 411 -1.59 10.54 -21.30
N ASP A 412 -2.54 10.01 -20.53
CA ASP A 412 -3.61 10.80 -19.91
C ASP A 412 -3.11 11.72 -18.80
N VAL A 413 -2.11 11.30 -18.02
CA VAL A 413 -1.50 12.17 -16.99
C VAL A 413 -0.74 13.32 -17.64
N ALA A 414 0.10 13.04 -18.65
CA ALA A 414 0.82 14.08 -19.38
C ALA A 414 -0.14 15.05 -20.09
N ARG A 415 -1.27 14.54 -20.62
CA ARG A 415 -2.32 15.37 -21.22
C ARG A 415 -3.05 16.22 -20.18
N MET A 416 -3.36 15.67 -19.01
CA MET A 416 -3.97 16.43 -17.92
C MET A 416 -3.03 17.51 -17.37
N GLU A 417 -1.75 17.22 -17.21
CA GLU A 417 -0.76 18.19 -16.75
C GLU A 417 -0.59 19.33 -17.75
N ARG A 418 -0.51 19.03 -19.06
CA ARG A 418 -0.50 20.07 -20.10
C ARG A 418 -1.78 20.92 -20.09
N GLN A 419 -2.95 20.31 -19.86
CA GLN A 419 -4.21 21.05 -19.74
C GLN A 419 -4.26 21.95 -18.50
N LYS A 420 -3.68 21.51 -17.37
CA LYS A 420 -3.55 22.32 -16.15
C LYS A 420 -2.58 23.49 -16.35
N ALA A 421 -1.43 23.24 -16.98
CA ALA A 421 -0.46 24.28 -17.31
C ALA A 421 -1.07 25.34 -18.24
N ALA A 422 -1.72 24.92 -19.34
CA ALA A 422 -2.42 25.84 -20.25
C ALA A 422 -3.56 26.62 -19.57
N ALA A 423 -4.18 26.05 -18.53
CA ALA A 423 -5.19 26.75 -17.74
C ALA A 423 -4.60 27.80 -16.81
N ALA A 424 -3.44 27.54 -16.20
CA ALA A 424 -2.73 28.52 -15.40
C ALA A 424 -2.24 29.69 -16.28
N GLU A 425 -1.64 29.38 -17.43
CA GLU A 425 -1.12 30.38 -18.37
C GLU A 425 -2.23 31.29 -18.93
N ALA A 426 -3.38 30.73 -19.30
CA ALA A 426 -4.52 31.54 -19.74
C ALA A 426 -5.09 32.45 -18.62
N ALA A 427 -4.98 32.03 -17.36
CA ALA A 427 -5.41 32.85 -16.23
C ALA A 427 -4.42 33.99 -15.94
N ASP A 428 -3.12 33.72 -16.03
CA ASP A 428 -2.07 34.74 -15.90
C ASP A 428 -2.12 35.75 -17.06
N PHE A 429 -2.34 35.30 -18.29
CA PHE A 429 -2.50 36.20 -19.45
C PHE A 429 -3.67 37.18 -19.29
N LEU A 430 -4.79 36.71 -18.73
CA LEU A 430 -5.95 37.57 -18.44
C LEU A 430 -5.77 38.44 -17.19
N ARG A 431 -4.82 38.11 -16.31
CA ARG A 431 -4.44 38.94 -15.17
C ARG A 431 -3.57 40.11 -15.62
N GLU A 432 -2.72 39.88 -16.61
CA GLU A 432 -1.87 40.92 -17.23
C GLU A 432 -2.65 41.82 -18.21
N ASN A 433 -3.75 41.32 -18.80
CA ASN A 433 -4.57 42.05 -19.77
C ASN A 433 -6.02 42.24 -19.28
N PRO A 434 -6.29 43.22 -18.41
CA PRO A 434 -7.62 43.41 -17.82
C PRO A 434 -8.71 43.76 -18.85
N GLU A 435 -8.36 44.40 -19.97
CA GLU A 435 -9.29 44.72 -21.05
C GLU A 435 -9.79 43.46 -21.77
N LEU A 436 -8.92 42.47 -21.97
CA LEU A 436 -9.27 41.20 -22.60
C LEU A 436 -10.10 40.31 -21.65
N ARG A 437 -9.98 40.50 -20.34
CA ARG A 437 -10.79 39.79 -19.34
C ARG A 437 -12.27 40.15 -19.41
N ALA A 438 -12.61 41.35 -19.87
CA ALA A 438 -14.00 41.76 -20.08
C ALA A 438 -14.66 41.06 -21.28
N VAL A 439 -13.86 40.69 -22.28
CA VAL A 439 -14.35 40.17 -23.58
C VAL A 439 -14.19 38.65 -23.69
N HIS A 440 -13.14 38.08 -23.09
CA HIS A 440 -12.80 36.67 -23.22
C HIS A 440 -12.76 35.96 -21.87
N SER A 441 -13.39 34.79 -21.82
CA SER A 441 -13.25 33.87 -20.69
C SER A 441 -11.90 33.13 -20.73
N PRO A 442 -11.37 32.66 -19.59
CA PRO A 442 -10.15 31.84 -19.55
C PRO A 442 -10.21 30.61 -20.48
N ALA A 443 -11.41 30.04 -20.67
CA ALA A 443 -11.61 28.93 -21.61
C ALA A 443 -11.44 29.35 -23.07
N SER A 444 -11.91 30.55 -23.45
CA SER A 444 -11.73 31.10 -24.79
C SER A 444 -10.26 31.38 -25.09
N VAL A 445 -9.51 31.91 -24.11
CA VAL A 445 -8.07 32.18 -24.26
C VAL A 445 -7.28 30.88 -24.43
N ARG A 446 -7.57 29.83 -23.63
CA ARG A 446 -7.00 28.49 -23.84
C ARG A 446 -7.23 27.95 -25.25
N ALA A 447 -8.43 28.12 -25.80
CA ALA A 447 -8.75 27.65 -27.15
C ALA A 447 -7.97 28.44 -28.21
N MET A 448 -7.72 29.73 -28.00
CA MET A 448 -6.88 30.53 -28.90
C MET A 448 -5.41 30.10 -28.84
N ILE A 449 -4.84 29.90 -27.65
CA ILE A 449 -3.45 29.46 -27.46
C ILE A 449 -3.22 28.10 -28.12
N THR A 450 -4.09 27.12 -27.83
CA THR A 450 -3.97 25.78 -28.42
C THR A 450 -4.17 25.79 -29.94
N LYS A 451 -5.03 26.67 -30.47
CA LYS A 451 -5.19 26.86 -31.92
C LYS A 451 -3.94 27.48 -32.57
N THR A 452 -3.31 28.46 -31.93
CA THR A 452 -2.07 29.06 -32.44
C THR A 452 -0.90 28.09 -32.40
N GLU A 453 -0.80 27.26 -31.36
CA GLU A 453 0.20 26.19 -31.27
C GLU A 453 0.00 25.13 -32.36
N ALA A 454 -1.25 24.71 -32.60
CA ALA A 454 -1.56 23.76 -33.66
C ALA A 454 -1.24 24.30 -35.07
N VAL A 455 -1.51 25.59 -35.31
CA VAL A 455 -1.19 26.26 -36.58
C VAL A 455 0.32 26.44 -36.74
N GLY A 456 1.04 26.78 -35.68
CA GLY A 456 2.51 26.90 -35.69
C GLY A 456 3.22 25.56 -35.92
N ALA A 457 2.74 24.48 -35.29
CA ALA A 457 3.26 23.13 -35.48
C ALA A 457 3.01 22.60 -36.91
N GLY A 458 1.88 22.96 -37.52
CA GLY A 458 1.54 22.58 -38.90
C GLY A 458 2.34 23.33 -39.97
N ALA A 459 2.72 24.58 -39.73
CA ALA A 459 3.43 25.41 -40.71
C ALA A 459 4.94 25.13 -40.80
N GLY A 460 5.57 24.57 -39.76
CA GLY A 460 7.01 24.29 -39.72
C GLY A 460 7.45 22.99 -40.40
N GLY A 461 6.54 22.06 -40.71
CA GLY A 461 6.88 20.71 -41.19
C GLY A 461 6.99 20.54 -42.71
N ALA A 462 6.54 21.50 -43.52
CA ALA A 462 6.42 21.35 -44.98
C ALA A 462 7.51 22.08 -45.79
N GLY A 463 8.48 22.75 -45.16
CA GLY A 463 9.37 23.71 -45.84
C GLY A 463 10.86 23.34 -45.98
N ALA A 464 11.34 22.23 -45.43
CA ALA A 464 12.79 21.97 -45.31
C ALA A 464 13.35 20.85 -46.24
N GLY A 465 12.67 20.54 -47.35
CA GLY A 465 12.96 19.33 -48.15
C GLY A 465 13.31 19.51 -49.63
N LEU A 466 13.51 20.73 -50.15
CA LEU A 466 13.80 20.93 -51.58
C LEU A 466 14.80 22.07 -51.78
N GLY A 467 16.08 21.74 -52.00
CA GLY A 467 17.06 22.74 -52.41
C GLY A 467 18.54 22.41 -52.20
N GLY A 468 18.95 21.15 -52.33
CA GLY A 468 20.36 20.76 -52.31
C GLY A 468 20.75 20.07 -53.62
N SER A 469 20.94 20.85 -54.69
CA SER A 469 21.55 20.34 -55.94
C SER A 469 23.03 20.01 -55.71
N PRO A 470 23.50 18.77 -55.99
CA PRO A 470 24.92 18.49 -56.01
C PRO A 470 25.54 19.08 -57.27
N LEU A 471 26.28 20.18 -57.12
CA LEU A 471 27.08 20.78 -58.18
C LEU A 471 28.23 19.82 -58.53
N ALA A 472 28.12 19.16 -59.68
CA ALA A 472 29.18 18.36 -60.27
C ALA A 472 30.39 19.26 -60.61
N LYS A 473 31.56 18.94 -60.06
CA LYS A 473 32.86 19.41 -60.56
C LYS A 473 33.37 18.41 -61.59
N ALA A 474 33.53 18.83 -62.83
CA ALA A 474 34.53 18.29 -63.75
C ALA A 474 34.83 19.32 -64.86
N SER A 475 36.13 19.63 -64.98
CA SER A 475 36.94 20.12 -66.11
C SER A 475 36.37 21.12 -67.12
#